data_AF-A0A7Y2HC69-F1
#
_entry.id   AF-A0A7Y2HC69-F1
#
_cell.length_a   1.000
_cell.length_b   1.000
_cell.length_c   1.000
_cell.angle_alpha   90.00
_cell.angle_beta   90.00
_cell.angle_gamma   90.00
#
_symmetry.space_group_name_H-M   'P 1'
#
loop_
_entity.id
_entity.type
_entity.pdbx_description
1 polymer ?
#
loop_
_entity_poly.entity_id
_entity_poly.type
_entity_poly.pdbx_seq_one_letter_code
_entity_poly.pdbx_strand_id
1 'polypeptide(L)'
;MHSTRLLTLIKLLAFLLILASCQSNTNKSDLADMDLMKYGLPIKIKAPVDAQVEASDLGFVKDVTVKGDENFYLQITGGMATTTDSGKIKDEHLEEVRDNEFFDELLKEEDHGFIFRKKITEELINHDFRFVRIQGDMEYIFQVGLIGNYSEKDVERMYNAVK
;
A
#
# COMPACT_ATOMS: atom_id res chain seq x y z
N MET A 1 -9.47 -18.39 -57.85
CA MET A 1 -8.23 -18.61 -57.08
C MET A 1 -7.71 -17.37 -56.33
N HIS A 2 -8.35 -16.19 -56.43
CA HIS A 2 -7.98 -14.98 -55.68
C HIS A 2 -8.72 -14.81 -54.34
N SER A 3 -10.00 -15.19 -54.27
CA SER A 3 -10.83 -15.03 -53.05
C SER A 3 -10.30 -15.85 -51.86
N THR A 4 -9.85 -17.08 -52.09
CA THR A 4 -9.28 -17.94 -51.04
C THR A 4 -7.98 -17.39 -50.45
N ARG A 5 -7.15 -16.71 -51.26
CA ARG A 5 -5.90 -16.09 -50.81
C ARG A 5 -6.15 -14.83 -49.97
N LEU A 6 -7.17 -14.05 -50.34
CA LEU A 6 -7.60 -12.86 -49.59
C LEU A 6 -8.20 -13.25 -48.22
N LEU A 7 -9.01 -14.30 -48.16
CA LEU A 7 -9.52 -14.83 -46.88
C LEU A 7 -8.42 -15.39 -45.98
N THR A 8 -7.38 -16.04 -46.52
CA THR A 8 -6.21 -16.46 -45.73
C THR A 8 -5.40 -15.28 -45.21
N LEU A 9 -5.23 -14.19 -45.98
CA LEU A 9 -4.54 -12.99 -45.51
C LEU A 9 -5.32 -12.29 -44.38
N ILE A 10 -6.65 -12.20 -44.49
CA ILE A 10 -7.50 -11.61 -43.44
C ILE A 10 -7.45 -12.44 -42.16
N LYS A 11 -7.45 -13.78 -42.26
CA LYS A 11 -7.31 -14.68 -41.11
C LYS A 11 -5.93 -14.58 -40.45
N LEU A 12 -4.86 -14.41 -41.23
CA LEU A 12 -3.50 -14.23 -40.72
C LEU A 12 -3.33 -12.87 -40.03
N LEU A 13 -3.93 -11.80 -40.58
CA LEU A 13 -3.92 -10.46 -39.99
C LEU A 13 -4.76 -10.38 -38.70
N ALA A 14 -5.90 -11.07 -38.65
CA ALA A 14 -6.72 -11.19 -37.45
C ALA A 14 -6.02 -12.00 -36.34
N PHE A 15 -5.22 -13.01 -36.68
CA PHE A 15 -4.43 -13.78 -35.70
C PHE A 15 -3.26 -12.98 -35.12
N LEU A 16 -2.67 -12.06 -35.90
CA LEU A 16 -1.58 -11.19 -35.44
C LEU A 16 -2.05 -10.09 -34.47
N LEU A 17 -3.30 -9.63 -34.61
CA LEU A 17 -3.90 -8.63 -33.71
C LEU A 17 -4.23 -9.17 -32.31
N ILE A 18 -4.42 -10.49 -32.15
CA ILE A 18 -4.72 -11.11 -30.85
C ILE A 18 -3.45 -11.21 -29.98
N LEU A 19 -2.27 -11.25 -30.60
CA LEU A 19 -0.98 -11.28 -29.87
C LEU A 19 -0.55 -9.89 -29.34
N ALA A 20 -1.18 -8.82 -29.81
CA ALA A 20 -0.94 -7.46 -29.31
C ALA A 20 -1.79 -7.09 -28.08
N SER A 21 -2.68 -7.98 -27.62
CA SER A 21 -3.50 -7.79 -26.41
C SER A 21 -2.86 -8.34 -25.13
N CYS A 22 -1.55 -8.62 -25.14
CA CYS A 22 -0.80 -8.69 -23.89
C CYS A 22 -0.59 -7.26 -23.39
N GLN A 23 -1.59 -6.74 -22.67
CA GLN A 23 -1.35 -5.64 -21.75
C GLN A 23 -0.40 -6.20 -20.68
N SER A 24 0.90 -6.02 -20.92
CA SER A 24 1.94 -6.28 -19.96
C SER A 24 1.70 -5.36 -18.78
N ASN A 25 0.96 -5.85 -17.78
CA ASN A 25 0.97 -5.29 -16.43
C ASN A 25 2.36 -5.58 -15.80
N THR A 26 3.41 -5.08 -16.43
CA THR A 26 4.75 -4.96 -15.86
C THR A 26 4.83 -3.62 -15.15
N ASN A 27 4.10 -3.53 -14.05
CA ASN A 27 4.54 -2.80 -12.87
C ASN A 27 4.46 -3.78 -11.71
N LYS A 28 5.14 -4.92 -11.86
CA LYS A 28 5.42 -5.80 -10.73
C LYS A 28 6.52 -5.06 -9.98
N SER A 29 6.11 -4.13 -9.11
CA SER A 29 7.02 -3.32 -8.32
C SER A 29 8.05 -4.24 -7.67
N ASP A 30 9.32 -3.84 -7.69
CA ASP A 30 10.48 -4.56 -7.16
C ASP A 30 10.46 -4.68 -5.62
N LEU A 31 9.32 -5.07 -5.04
CA LEU A 31 9.17 -5.28 -3.61
C LEU A 31 9.63 -6.69 -3.25
N ALA A 32 10.56 -6.76 -2.32
CA ALA A 32 11.03 -8.00 -1.72
C ALA A 32 10.56 -8.12 -0.27
N ASP A 33 10.64 -9.33 0.29
CA ASP A 33 10.43 -9.52 1.72
C ASP A 33 11.50 -8.79 2.52
N MET A 34 11.08 -7.94 3.45
CA MET A 34 11.94 -7.22 4.38
C MET A 34 11.60 -7.64 5.81
N ASP A 35 12.61 -8.17 6.51
CA ASP A 35 12.51 -8.54 7.91
C ASP A 35 12.84 -7.32 8.79
N LEU A 36 11.89 -6.95 9.64
CA LEU A 36 11.99 -5.78 10.51
C LEU A 36 12.45 -6.12 11.94
N MET A 37 12.73 -7.40 12.23
CA MET A 37 13.08 -7.84 13.58
C MET A 37 14.35 -7.16 14.09
N LYS A 38 15.34 -6.92 13.22
CA LYS A 38 16.57 -6.16 13.56
C LYS A 38 16.31 -4.70 13.93
N TYR A 39 15.11 -4.18 13.62
CA TYR A 39 14.66 -2.82 13.94
C TYR A 39 13.66 -2.79 15.11
N GLY A 40 13.48 -3.91 15.81
CA GLY A 40 12.62 -3.99 17.00
C GLY A 40 11.17 -4.37 16.73
N LEU A 41 10.80 -4.66 15.48
CA LEU A 41 9.46 -5.13 15.11
C LEU A 41 9.54 -6.57 14.58
N PRO A 42 9.07 -7.59 15.30
CA PRO A 42 9.17 -8.99 14.87
C PRO A 42 8.16 -9.35 13.77
N ILE A 43 8.16 -8.61 12.65
CA ILE A 43 7.28 -8.79 11.48
C ILE A 43 8.05 -8.68 10.17
N LYS A 44 7.40 -9.12 9.09
CA LYS A 44 7.85 -8.93 7.72
C LYS A 44 6.85 -8.11 6.92
N ILE A 45 7.38 -7.32 6.00
CA ILE A 45 6.62 -6.56 5.00
C ILE A 45 7.23 -6.78 3.63
N LYS A 46 6.53 -6.36 2.57
CA LYS A 46 7.14 -6.12 1.27
C LYS A 46 7.67 -4.68 1.23
N ALA A 47 8.85 -4.47 0.65
CA ALA A 47 9.43 -3.14 0.46
C ALA A 47 10.43 -3.13 -0.71
N PRO A 48 10.74 -1.97 -1.31
CA PRO A 48 11.76 -1.87 -2.35
C PRO A 48 13.11 -2.45 -1.90
N VAL A 49 13.83 -3.12 -2.81
CA VAL A 49 15.08 -3.84 -2.48
C VAL A 49 16.16 -2.97 -1.84
N ASP A 50 16.24 -1.70 -2.23
CA ASP A 50 17.20 -0.71 -1.71
C ASP A 50 16.58 0.25 -0.69
N ALA A 51 15.44 -0.10 -0.10
CA ALA A 51 14.77 0.75 0.86
C ALA A 51 15.61 0.95 2.14
N GLN A 52 15.68 2.21 2.58
CA GLN A 52 16.34 2.63 3.80
C GLN A 52 15.37 2.49 4.96
N VAL A 53 15.87 2.00 6.10
CA VAL A 53 15.08 1.81 7.30
C VAL A 53 15.63 2.67 8.43
N GLU A 54 14.77 3.51 8.98
CA GLU A 54 15.01 4.31 10.17
C GLU A 54 14.15 3.75 11.30
N ALA A 55 14.72 3.58 12.49
CA ALA A 55 14.01 3.05 13.64
C ALA A 55 14.23 3.97 14.85
N SER A 56 13.15 4.26 15.57
CA SER A 56 13.16 5.03 16.81
C SER A 56 12.48 4.25 17.91
N ASP A 57 13.08 4.28 19.09
CA ASP A 57 12.55 3.67 20.30
C ASP A 57 11.91 4.76 21.16
N LEU A 58 10.58 4.73 21.27
CA LEU A 58 9.80 5.67 22.08
C LEU A 58 9.34 5.02 23.40
N GLY A 59 10.09 4.03 23.88
CA GLY A 59 9.78 3.28 25.10
C GLY A 59 8.85 2.10 24.81
N PHE A 60 7.56 2.28 25.09
CA PHE A 60 6.54 1.23 24.87
C PHE A 60 6.13 1.06 23.41
N VAL A 61 6.47 2.04 22.57
CA VAL A 61 6.20 2.04 21.14
C VAL A 61 7.52 2.09 20.38
N LYS A 62 7.66 1.22 19.37
CA LYS A 62 8.70 1.32 18.35
C LYS A 62 8.11 2.02 17.13
N ASP A 63 8.86 2.93 16.56
CA ASP A 63 8.53 3.58 15.29
C ASP A 63 9.57 3.15 14.25
N VAL A 64 9.13 2.51 13.17
CA VAL A 64 9.98 2.11 12.06
C VAL A 64 9.46 2.76 10.79
N THR A 65 10.35 3.46 10.10
CA THR A 65 10.10 4.11 8.82
C THR A 65 10.91 3.40 7.74
N VAL A 66 10.25 3.01 6.66
CA VAL A 66 10.85 2.37 5.47
C VAL A 66 10.67 3.29 4.27
N LYS A 67 11.77 3.86 3.77
CA LYS A 67 11.81 4.78 2.63
C LYS A 67 12.44 4.09 1.42
N GLY A 68 11.72 4.03 0.32
CA GLY A 68 12.20 3.45 -0.93
C GLY A 68 11.98 4.36 -2.13
N ASP A 69 12.03 3.77 -3.31
CA ASP A 69 11.75 4.43 -4.58
C ASP A 69 10.26 4.69 -4.79
N GLU A 70 9.95 5.45 -5.85
CA GLU A 70 8.57 5.67 -6.31
C GLU A 70 7.61 6.10 -5.19
N ASN A 71 8.05 7.07 -4.38
CA ASN A 71 7.28 7.64 -3.27
C ASN A 71 6.88 6.62 -2.18
N PHE A 72 7.59 5.49 -2.08
CA PHE A 72 7.40 4.52 -1.00
C PHE A 72 7.95 5.10 0.30
N TYR A 73 7.05 5.51 1.18
CA TYR A 73 7.39 5.98 2.51
C TYR A 73 6.37 5.39 3.47
N LEU A 74 6.73 4.25 4.06
CA LEU A 74 5.91 3.52 5.00
C LEU A 74 6.37 3.82 6.43
N GLN A 75 5.44 4.18 7.31
CA GLN A 75 5.66 4.25 8.74
C GLN A 75 4.90 3.12 9.44
N ILE A 76 5.53 2.56 10.46
CA ILE A 76 5.02 1.43 11.24
C ILE A 76 5.24 1.75 12.71
N THR A 77 4.16 1.90 13.45
CA THR A 77 4.24 1.89 14.91
C THR A 77 3.95 0.49 15.41
N GLY A 78 4.73 0.02 16.38
CA GLY A 78 4.54 -1.28 16.99
C GLY A 78 4.63 -1.23 18.51
N GLY A 79 3.73 -1.93 19.19
CA GLY A 79 3.64 -1.95 20.64
C GLY A 79 2.92 -3.20 21.15
N MET A 80 2.74 -3.29 22.47
CA MET A 80 1.95 -4.38 23.06
C MET A 80 0.48 -4.23 22.65
N ALA A 81 -0.10 -5.31 22.14
CA ALA A 81 -1.51 -5.33 21.78
C ALA A 81 -2.37 -5.24 23.05
N THR A 82 -3.37 -4.37 23.03
CA THR A 82 -4.36 -4.24 24.12
C THR A 82 -5.60 -5.11 23.89
N THR A 83 -5.75 -5.61 22.66
CA THR A 83 -6.82 -6.49 22.19
C THR A 83 -6.29 -7.40 21.09
N THR A 84 -6.99 -8.50 20.80
CA THR A 84 -6.71 -9.38 19.65
C THR A 84 -7.59 -9.08 18.45
N ASP A 85 -8.53 -8.14 18.60
CA ASP A 85 -9.45 -7.71 17.55
C ASP A 85 -8.88 -6.52 16.77
N SER A 86 -8.13 -6.82 15.71
CA SER A 86 -7.60 -5.81 14.79
C SER A 86 -8.68 -5.02 14.04
N GLY A 87 -9.89 -5.58 13.87
CA GLY A 87 -11.01 -4.87 13.25
C GLY A 87 -11.51 -3.74 14.14
N LYS A 88 -11.58 -3.99 15.45
CA LYS A 88 -11.89 -2.96 16.43
C LYS A 88 -10.89 -1.80 16.42
N ILE A 89 -9.59 -2.08 16.41
CA ILE A 89 -8.55 -1.03 16.35
C ILE A 89 -8.62 -0.27 15.02
N LYS A 90 -8.91 -0.96 13.91
CA LYS A 90 -9.15 -0.33 12.61
C LYS A 90 -10.33 0.64 12.68
N ASP A 91 -11.44 0.22 13.29
CA ASP A 91 -12.65 1.05 13.42
C ASP A 91 -12.38 2.30 14.26
N GLU A 92 -11.65 2.15 15.37
CA GLU A 92 -11.22 3.28 16.22
C GLU A 92 -10.39 4.31 15.39
N HIS A 93 -9.41 3.84 14.61
CA HIS A 93 -8.64 4.74 13.73
C HIS A 93 -9.49 5.36 12.60
N LEU A 94 -10.48 4.64 12.08
CA LEU A 94 -11.36 5.17 11.04
C LEU A 94 -12.26 6.29 11.59
N GLU A 95 -12.73 6.17 12.82
CA GLU A 95 -13.45 7.24 13.53
C GLU A 95 -12.54 8.47 13.71
N GLU A 96 -11.32 8.29 14.23
CA GLU A 96 -10.33 9.38 14.38
C GLU A 96 -10.05 10.10 13.06
N VAL A 97 -9.91 9.34 11.97
CA VAL A 97 -9.66 9.89 10.64
C VAL A 97 -10.87 10.67 10.13
N ARG A 98 -12.09 10.16 10.31
CA ARG A 98 -13.32 10.85 9.88
C ARG A 98 -13.55 12.17 10.62
N ASP A 99 -13.06 12.27 11.86
CA ASP A 99 -13.14 13.47 12.67
C ASP A 99 -12.05 14.51 12.33
N ASN A 100 -11.09 14.17 11.46
CA ASN A 100 -10.03 15.08 11.04
C ASN A 100 -10.52 16.13 10.02
N GLU A 101 -10.10 17.39 10.17
CA GLU A 101 -10.54 18.50 9.31
C GLU A 101 -10.18 18.33 7.81
N PHE A 102 -9.14 17.55 7.51
CA PHE A 102 -8.70 17.31 6.13
C PHE A 102 -9.30 16.04 5.53
N PHE A 103 -10.08 15.25 6.28
CA PHE A 103 -10.74 14.08 5.72
C PHE A 103 -11.74 14.50 4.64
N ASP A 104 -11.70 13.83 3.49
CA ASP A 104 -12.57 14.14 2.36
C ASP A 104 -13.39 12.93 1.93
N GLU A 105 -12.75 11.76 1.73
CA GLU A 105 -13.46 10.57 1.25
C GLU A 105 -12.78 9.27 1.68
N LEU A 106 -13.59 8.28 2.05
CA LEU A 106 -13.13 6.90 2.22
C LEU A 106 -13.14 6.20 0.86
N LEU A 107 -11.96 5.76 0.40
CA LEU A 107 -11.80 5.14 -0.92
C LEU A 107 -11.91 3.62 -0.86
N LYS A 108 -11.46 3.03 0.25
CA LYS A 108 -11.44 1.59 0.45
C LYS A 108 -11.54 1.25 1.92
N GLU A 109 -12.30 0.21 2.25
CA GLU A 109 -12.39 -0.35 3.59
C GLU A 109 -12.37 -1.89 3.52
N GLU A 110 -11.57 -2.51 4.37
CA GLU A 110 -11.43 -3.94 4.55
C GLU A 110 -11.36 -4.27 6.05
N ASP A 111 -11.41 -5.55 6.41
CA ASP A 111 -11.47 -6.02 7.81
C ASP A 111 -10.37 -5.45 8.71
N HIS A 112 -9.19 -5.21 8.16
CA HIS A 112 -7.99 -4.81 8.91
C HIS A 112 -7.39 -3.48 8.47
N GLY A 113 -8.01 -2.79 7.50
CA GLY A 113 -7.46 -1.53 7.02
C GLY A 113 -8.37 -0.77 6.07
N PHE A 114 -7.97 0.45 5.78
CA PHE A 114 -8.70 1.35 4.90
C PHE A 114 -7.77 2.36 4.23
N ILE A 115 -8.20 2.89 3.08
CA ILE A 115 -7.52 3.95 2.31
C ILE A 115 -8.49 5.12 2.19
N PHE A 116 -7.98 6.34 2.37
CA PHE A 116 -8.77 7.55 2.33
C PHE A 116 -8.05 8.71 1.65
N ARG A 117 -8.86 9.63 1.12
CA ARG A 117 -8.41 10.89 0.53
C ARG A 117 -8.45 12.00 1.59
N LYS A 118 -7.41 12.82 1.59
CA LYS A 118 -7.29 14.06 2.35
C LYS A 118 -7.36 15.25 1.40
N LYS A 119 -8.20 16.23 1.71
CA LYS A 119 -8.27 17.53 1.03
C LYS A 119 -7.75 18.61 1.98
N ILE A 120 -6.50 19.03 1.78
CA ILE A 120 -5.86 20.05 2.61
C ILE A 120 -6.23 21.45 2.09
N THR A 121 -6.21 21.61 0.78
CA THR A 121 -6.82 22.75 0.04
C THR A 121 -7.45 22.20 -1.24
N GLU A 122 -8.13 23.06 -2.02
CA GLU A 122 -8.67 22.66 -3.33
C GLU A 122 -7.58 22.17 -4.32
N GLU A 123 -6.36 22.70 -4.20
CA GLU A 123 -5.21 22.33 -5.05
C GLU A 123 -4.30 21.29 -4.41
N LEU A 124 -4.45 21.01 -3.11
CA LEU A 124 -3.61 20.08 -2.36
C LEU A 124 -4.43 18.89 -1.86
N ILE A 125 -4.50 17.88 -2.72
CA ILE A 125 -5.05 16.56 -2.43
C ILE A 125 -3.92 15.61 -2.07
N ASN A 126 -4.14 14.82 -1.03
CA ASN A 126 -3.21 13.79 -0.56
C ASN A 126 -3.99 12.51 -0.24
N HIS A 127 -3.31 11.39 -0.09
CA HIS A 127 -3.90 10.10 0.27
C HIS A 127 -3.16 9.49 1.43
N ASP A 128 -3.86 8.64 2.16
CA ASP A 128 -3.31 7.96 3.32
C ASP A 128 -4.05 6.64 3.54
N PHE A 129 -3.54 5.82 4.44
CA PHE A 129 -4.16 4.56 4.80
C PHE A 129 -3.86 4.21 6.26
N ARG A 130 -4.68 3.34 6.83
CA ARG A 130 -4.34 2.60 8.04
C ARG A 130 -4.49 1.12 7.74
N PHE A 131 -3.52 0.33 8.18
CA PHE A 131 -3.65 -1.12 8.24
C PHE A 131 -3.21 -1.58 9.63
N VAL A 132 -3.93 -2.52 10.21
CA VAL A 132 -3.70 -3.05 11.55
C VAL A 132 -3.33 -4.51 11.42
N ARG A 133 -2.23 -4.90 12.05
CA ARG A 133 -1.85 -6.31 12.19
C ARG A 133 -1.59 -6.63 13.65
N ILE A 134 -2.07 -7.78 14.08
CA ILE A 134 -1.75 -8.34 15.40
C ILE A 134 -0.95 -9.62 15.17
N GLN A 135 0.19 -9.74 15.85
CA GLN A 135 1.03 -10.93 15.78
C GLN A 135 1.61 -11.27 17.16
N GLY A 136 1.17 -12.40 17.71
CA GLY A 136 1.45 -12.73 19.12
C GLY A 136 0.86 -11.65 20.02
N ASP A 137 1.69 -11.11 20.91
CA ASP A 137 1.27 -10.06 21.86
C ASP A 137 1.53 -8.63 21.33
N MET A 138 1.83 -8.49 20.03
CA MET A 138 2.18 -7.23 19.40
C MET A 138 1.11 -6.74 18.44
N GLU A 139 0.86 -5.44 18.47
CA GLU A 139 0.06 -4.69 17.50
C GLU A 139 1.00 -3.86 16.60
N TYR A 140 0.65 -3.76 15.33
CA TYR A 140 1.33 -2.95 14.34
C TYR A 140 0.32 -2.11 13.57
N ILE A 141 0.54 -0.80 13.54
CA ILE A 141 -0.23 0.14 12.73
C ILE A 141 0.66 0.65 11.60
N PHE A 142 0.21 0.43 10.37
CA PHE A 142 0.89 0.84 9.15
C PHE A 142 0.18 2.06 8.57
N GLN A 143 0.96 3.04 8.13
CA GLN A 143 0.49 4.25 7.47
C GLN A 143 1.56 4.82 6.54
N VAL A 144 1.21 5.84 5.75
CA VAL A 144 2.22 6.61 5.02
C VAL A 144 3.10 7.42 5.98
N GLY A 145 4.29 7.79 5.54
CA GLY A 145 5.16 8.70 6.26
C GLY A 145 4.52 10.06 6.52
N LEU A 146 4.82 10.65 7.68
CA LEU A 146 4.28 11.94 8.13
C LEU A 146 4.54 13.10 7.15
N ILE A 147 5.59 13.01 6.34
CA ILE A 147 5.98 14.03 5.37
C ILE A 147 5.86 13.44 3.97
N GLY A 148 5.03 14.05 3.13
CA GLY A 148 4.90 13.67 1.73
C GLY A 148 3.58 14.11 1.12
N ASN A 149 3.52 14.04 -0.21
CA ASN A 149 2.27 14.11 -0.96
C ASN A 149 2.14 12.80 -1.74
N TYR A 150 1.11 12.03 -1.42
CA TYR A 150 0.91 10.67 -1.92
C TYR A 150 -0.32 10.63 -2.81
N SER A 151 -0.16 10.04 -3.98
CA SER A 151 -1.29 9.69 -4.84
C SER A 151 -2.01 8.44 -4.33
N GLU A 152 -3.22 8.21 -4.82
CA GLU A 152 -3.97 6.97 -4.55
C GLU A 152 -3.13 5.73 -4.91
N LYS A 153 -2.43 5.77 -6.04
CA LYS A 153 -1.54 4.69 -6.49
C LYS A 153 -0.38 4.44 -5.52
N ASP A 154 0.20 5.49 -4.95
CA ASP A 154 1.31 5.36 -3.99
C ASP A 154 0.83 4.66 -2.71
N VAL A 155 -0.33 5.07 -2.20
CA VAL A 155 -0.90 4.47 -0.98
C VAL A 155 -1.42 3.06 -1.21
N GLU A 156 -1.99 2.76 -2.39
CA GLU A 156 -2.35 1.39 -2.75
C GLU A 156 -1.13 0.47 -2.80
N ARG A 157 0.00 0.95 -3.35
CA ARG A 157 1.25 0.20 -3.37
C ARG A 157 1.73 -0.12 -1.94
N MET A 158 1.73 0.86 -1.05
CA MET A 158 2.15 0.68 0.34
C MET A 158 1.16 -0.19 1.14
N TYR A 159 -0.14 0.02 0.97
CA TYR A 159 -1.20 -0.77 1.60
C TYR A 159 -1.08 -2.27 1.22
N ASN A 160 -0.89 -2.56 -0.07
CA ASN A 160 -0.72 -3.93 -0.53
C ASN A 160 0.61 -4.56 -0.09
N ALA A 161 1.62 -3.74 0.23
CA ALA A 161 2.92 -4.22 0.69
C ALA A 161 2.90 -4.74 2.13
N VAL A 162 1.92 -4.31 2.92
CA VAL A 162 1.78 -4.64 4.35
C VAL A 162 0.60 -5.55 4.66
N LYS A 163 -0.18 -5.94 3.64
CA LYS A 163 -1.26 -6.91 3.77
C LYS A 163 -0.70 -8.32 3.84
#